data_AF-A0A2N7U0U8-F1
#
_entry.id   AF-A0A2N7U0U8-F1
#
_cell.length_a   1.000
_cell.length_b   1.000
_cell.length_c   1.000
_cell.angle_alpha   90.00
_cell.angle_beta   90.00
_cell.angle_gamma   90.00
#
_symmetry.space_group_name_H-M   'P 1'
#
loop_
_entity.id
_entity.type
_entity.pdbx_description
1 polymer ?
#
loop_
_entity_poly.entity_id
_entity_poly.type
_entity_poly.pdbx_seq_one_letter_code
_entity_poly.pdbx_strand_id
1 'polypeptide(L)'
;MMIPAPNGWEEFESIVKSALELRWRTSDLTMHGRQGQKQNGVDLYGRDDLARLVGIQCKLTTNSINESLINEEIFNAENFQPAISTLYIATTSPSDVKLQQYVRILSMARAQEGKFSVGILFWMDIIQDLTKDVNAVRRHYPQMFPASEHTQPVVLDLRQRDIESLRGLLEYIDVESIPYAIDMAPKSVDSDFLCESDTFNSIRANPSFYIHDEVLSLKLHSWLDKWYEIICTGRFIYDYHGNTNLLIFPMPMDCFRNQEENNLYKQLVVLYQEFLTIFYDFTSFINQKYPEINFKETSAKARQWNAQFRAREI
;
A
#
# COMPACT_ATOMS: atom_id res chain seq x y z
N MET A 1 -18.32 5.38 24.12
CA MET A 1 -19.23 4.66 23.21
C MET A 1 -19.37 3.24 23.75
N MET A 2 -20.57 2.77 24.06
CA MET A 2 -20.78 1.42 24.60
C MET A 2 -21.09 0.48 23.44
N ILE A 3 -20.18 -0.45 23.14
CA ILE A 3 -20.37 -1.45 22.08
C ILE A 3 -21.18 -2.62 22.68
N PRO A 4 -22.38 -2.94 22.14
CA PRO A 4 -23.24 -3.97 22.71
C PRO A 4 -22.69 -5.37 22.41
N ALA A 5 -22.95 -6.31 23.32
CA ALA A 5 -22.67 -7.73 23.07
C ALA A 5 -23.47 -8.25 21.86
N PRO A 6 -22.89 -9.17 21.07
CA PRO A 6 -23.59 -9.82 19.95
C PRO A 6 -24.71 -10.73 20.45
N ASN A 7 -25.64 -11.09 19.57
CA ASN A 7 -26.74 -12.02 19.88
C ASN A 7 -26.47 -13.45 19.40
N GLY A 8 -25.45 -13.66 18.57
CA GLY A 8 -25.09 -14.96 17.99
C GLY A 8 -23.75 -15.48 18.50
N TRP A 9 -23.64 -16.81 18.64
CA TRP A 9 -22.42 -17.50 19.08
C TRP A 9 -21.27 -17.32 18.08
N GLU A 10 -21.56 -17.51 16.78
CA GLU A 10 -20.55 -17.36 15.71
C GLU A 10 -20.00 -15.92 15.65
N GLU A 11 -20.87 -14.93 15.81
CA GLU A 11 -20.49 -13.51 15.85
C GLU A 11 -19.60 -13.22 17.07
N PHE A 12 -19.95 -13.77 18.24
CA PHE A 12 -19.15 -13.62 19.45
C PHE A 12 -17.76 -14.23 19.32
N GLU A 13 -17.65 -15.46 18.82
CA GLU A 13 -16.36 -16.10 18.59
C GLU A 13 -15.49 -15.31 17.62
N SER A 14 -16.09 -14.77 16.55
CA SER A 14 -15.41 -13.92 15.57
C SER A 14 -14.89 -12.60 16.16
N ILE A 15 -15.69 -11.97 17.04
CA ILE A 15 -15.29 -10.76 17.78
C ILE A 15 -14.14 -11.07 18.72
N VAL A 16 -14.24 -12.14 19.51
CA VAL A 16 -13.20 -12.57 20.46
C VAL A 16 -11.88 -12.85 19.74
N LYS A 17 -11.94 -13.56 18.60
CA LYS A 17 -10.77 -13.81 17.74
C LYS A 17 -10.09 -12.50 17.34
N SER A 18 -10.86 -11.56 16.78
CA SER A 18 -10.30 -10.28 16.30
C SER A 18 -9.72 -9.44 17.44
N ALA A 19 -10.39 -9.41 18.59
CA ALA A 19 -9.90 -8.71 19.78
C ALA A 19 -8.57 -9.31 20.29
N LEU A 20 -8.47 -10.64 20.33
CA LEU A 20 -7.27 -11.31 20.82
C LEU A 20 -6.09 -11.27 19.84
N GLU A 21 -6.36 -11.32 18.53
CA GLU A 21 -5.35 -11.05 17.49
C GLU A 21 -4.73 -9.66 17.67
N LEU A 22 -5.54 -8.64 17.98
CA LEU A 22 -5.07 -7.29 18.29
C LEU A 22 -4.31 -7.22 19.63
N ARG A 23 -4.81 -7.90 20.67
CA ARG A 23 -4.14 -7.96 21.97
C ARG A 23 -2.74 -8.54 21.87
N TRP A 24 -2.62 -9.67 21.18
CA TRP A 24 -1.38 -10.45 21.11
C TRP A 24 -0.53 -10.15 19.87
N ARG A 25 -0.99 -9.23 19.00
CA ARG A 25 -0.33 -8.89 17.73
C ARG A 25 -0.02 -10.14 16.90
N THR A 26 -0.98 -11.04 16.83
CA THR A 26 -0.87 -12.36 16.20
C THR A 26 -1.96 -12.52 15.13
N SER A 27 -1.70 -13.36 14.14
CA SER A 27 -2.69 -13.82 13.15
C SER A 27 -2.87 -15.35 13.19
N ASP A 28 -2.38 -16.00 14.25
CA ASP A 28 -2.32 -17.46 14.40
C ASP A 28 -3.59 -18.04 15.08
N LEU A 29 -4.51 -17.19 15.53
CA LEU A 29 -5.74 -17.67 16.15
C LEU A 29 -6.66 -18.29 15.10
N THR A 30 -7.18 -19.47 15.43
CA THR A 30 -8.00 -20.28 14.54
C THR A 30 -9.24 -20.78 15.27
N MET A 31 -10.38 -20.77 14.58
CA MET A 31 -11.63 -21.39 15.05
C MET A 31 -11.48 -22.91 15.09
N HIS A 32 -11.84 -23.54 16.20
CA HIS A 32 -11.67 -24.95 16.40
C HIS A 32 -12.93 -25.73 16.02
N GLY A 33 -12.97 -26.29 14.81
CA GLY A 33 -14.08 -27.13 14.36
C GLY A 33 -15.41 -26.37 14.17
N ARG A 34 -16.47 -27.13 13.88
CA ARG A 34 -17.84 -26.60 13.71
C ARG A 34 -18.72 -27.01 14.89
N GLN A 35 -19.79 -26.24 15.12
CA GLN A 35 -20.81 -26.57 16.11
C GLN A 35 -21.34 -28.01 15.91
N GLY A 36 -21.30 -28.82 16.96
CA GLY A 36 -21.67 -30.25 16.94
C GLY A 36 -20.48 -31.22 16.82
N GLN A 37 -19.26 -30.71 16.59
CA GLN A 37 -18.05 -31.52 16.74
C GLN A 37 -17.56 -31.50 18.20
N LYS A 38 -16.83 -32.54 18.62
CA LYS A 38 -16.21 -32.57 19.94
C LYS A 38 -15.02 -31.59 19.95
N GLN A 39 -15.26 -30.39 20.46
CA GLN A 39 -14.28 -29.29 20.50
C GLN A 39 -13.40 -29.29 21.77
N ASN A 40 -13.60 -30.25 22.68
CA ASN A 40 -12.86 -30.38 23.95
C ASN A 40 -12.79 -29.06 24.74
N GLY A 41 -13.89 -28.30 24.83
CA GLY A 41 -13.93 -27.06 25.61
C GLY A 41 -12.99 -25.95 25.11
N VAL A 42 -12.64 -25.96 23.82
CA VAL A 42 -11.84 -24.92 23.17
C VAL A 42 -12.48 -24.55 21.84
N ASP A 43 -12.98 -23.32 21.73
CA ASP A 43 -13.62 -22.78 20.52
C ASP A 43 -12.60 -22.07 19.61
N LEU A 44 -11.55 -21.48 20.18
CA LEU A 44 -10.42 -20.90 19.44
C LEU A 44 -9.09 -21.39 20.02
N TYR A 45 -8.07 -21.55 19.18
CA TYR A 45 -6.72 -21.84 19.62
C TYR A 45 -5.68 -21.15 18.75
N GLY A 46 -4.47 -20.99 19.26
CA GLY A 46 -3.32 -20.46 18.52
C GLY A 46 -2.26 -19.93 19.48
N ARG A 47 -1.31 -19.16 18.97
CA ARG A 47 -0.23 -18.59 19.79
C ARG A 47 -0.52 -17.18 20.29
N ASP A 48 -0.22 -16.94 21.57
CA ASP A 48 -0.18 -15.61 22.16
C ASP A 48 1.10 -14.83 21.78
N ASP A 49 1.26 -13.62 22.34
CA ASP A 49 2.41 -12.73 22.10
C ASP A 49 3.74 -13.28 22.63
N LEU A 50 3.69 -14.31 23.47
CA LEU A 50 4.84 -15.05 23.98
C LEU A 50 5.06 -16.36 23.23
N ALA A 51 4.40 -16.55 22.09
CA ALA A 51 4.42 -17.74 21.25
C ALA A 51 3.93 -19.03 21.95
N ARG A 52 3.19 -18.91 23.05
CA ARG A 52 2.64 -20.06 23.78
C ARG A 52 1.32 -20.47 23.16
N LEU A 53 1.10 -21.77 23.01
CA LEU A 53 -0.20 -22.28 22.57
C LEU A 53 -1.25 -22.00 23.65
N VAL A 54 -2.33 -21.34 23.29
CA VAL A 54 -3.47 -21.00 24.16
C VAL A 54 -4.77 -21.51 23.56
N GLY A 55 -5.72 -21.83 24.44
CA GLY A 55 -7.09 -22.16 24.07
C GLY A 55 -8.04 -21.08 24.61
N ILE A 56 -9.13 -20.83 23.90
CA ILE A 56 -10.16 -19.89 24.30
C ILE A 56 -11.52 -20.58 24.18
N GLN A 57 -12.28 -20.56 25.28
CA GLN A 57 -13.68 -20.96 25.31
C GLN A 57 -14.54 -19.70 25.37
N CYS A 58 -15.37 -19.53 24.35
CA CYS A 58 -16.36 -18.46 24.26
C CYS A 58 -17.63 -18.90 24.98
N LYS A 59 -18.21 -18.00 25.77
CA LYS A 59 -19.52 -18.12 26.41
C LYS A 59 -20.35 -16.87 26.16
N LEU A 60 -21.24 -16.95 25.17
CA LEU A 60 -22.29 -15.98 24.92
C LEU A 60 -23.36 -16.16 26.00
N THR A 61 -23.30 -15.33 27.02
CA THR A 61 -24.14 -15.45 28.21
C THR A 61 -25.23 -14.40 28.23
N THR A 62 -26.48 -14.86 28.16
CA THR A 62 -27.67 -14.14 28.66
C THR A 62 -27.93 -14.43 30.15
N ASN A 63 -27.27 -15.46 30.72
CA ASN A 63 -27.28 -15.86 32.15
C ASN A 63 -25.87 -15.74 32.76
N SER A 64 -25.76 -15.51 34.07
CA SER A 64 -24.47 -15.24 34.74
C SER A 64 -23.48 -16.42 34.66
N ILE A 65 -22.27 -16.12 34.15
CA ILE A 65 -21.07 -16.96 34.31
C ILE A 65 -20.82 -17.21 35.81
N ASN A 66 -20.38 -18.42 36.19
CA ASN A 66 -20.12 -18.78 37.59
C ASN A 66 -18.96 -19.78 37.72
N GLU A 67 -18.54 -20.05 38.96
CA GLU A 67 -17.40 -20.93 39.26
C GLU A 67 -17.60 -22.37 38.75
N SER A 68 -18.83 -22.91 38.83
CA SER A 68 -19.14 -24.27 38.36
C SER A 68 -18.94 -24.39 36.86
N LEU A 69 -19.42 -23.41 36.10
CA LEU A 69 -19.25 -23.37 34.64
C LEU A 69 -17.76 -23.27 34.29
N ILE A 70 -16.99 -22.41 34.97
CA ILE A 70 -15.55 -22.29 34.72
C ILE A 70 -14.84 -23.63 34.95
N ASN A 71 -15.18 -24.34 36.03
CA ASN A 71 -14.59 -25.65 36.32
C ASN A 71 -14.96 -26.72 35.29
N GLU A 72 -16.19 -26.69 34.77
CA GLU A 72 -16.64 -27.59 33.70
C GLU A 72 -15.83 -27.37 32.41
N GLU A 73 -15.64 -26.10 32.00
CA GLU A 73 -14.85 -25.79 30.81
C GLU A 73 -13.37 -26.17 30.97
N ILE A 74 -12.81 -25.98 32.16
CA ILE A 74 -11.46 -26.45 32.48
C ILE A 74 -11.37 -27.97 32.29
N PHE A 75 -12.32 -28.73 32.85
CA PHE A 75 -12.34 -30.19 32.72
C PHE A 75 -12.43 -30.63 31.26
N ASN A 76 -13.25 -29.96 30.46
CA ASN A 76 -13.39 -30.26 29.03
C ASN A 76 -12.07 -30.03 28.27
N ALA A 77 -11.35 -28.95 28.59
CA ALA A 77 -10.09 -28.58 27.97
C ALA A 77 -8.88 -29.44 28.37
N GLU A 78 -8.96 -30.26 29.42
CA GLU A 78 -7.85 -31.14 29.82
C GLU A 78 -7.46 -32.16 28.76
N ASN A 79 -8.38 -32.50 27.86
CA ASN A 79 -8.15 -33.45 26.77
C ASN A 79 -7.77 -32.76 25.44
N PHE A 80 -7.60 -31.44 25.42
CA PHE A 80 -7.19 -30.72 24.21
C PHE A 80 -5.76 -31.11 23.81
N GLN A 81 -5.55 -31.41 22.53
CA GLN A 81 -4.26 -31.85 22.00
C GLN A 81 -3.85 -31.02 20.77
N PRO A 82 -2.60 -30.53 20.71
CA PRO A 82 -1.58 -30.58 21.76
C PRO A 82 -1.94 -29.73 22.99
N ALA A 83 -1.38 -30.05 24.16
CA ALA A 83 -1.72 -29.38 25.41
C ALA A 83 -1.49 -27.85 25.35
N ILE A 84 -2.50 -27.08 25.76
CA ILE A 84 -2.41 -25.62 25.86
C ILE A 84 -1.64 -25.20 27.11
N SER A 85 -1.05 -24.00 27.06
CA SER A 85 -0.40 -23.36 28.21
C SER A 85 -1.40 -22.62 29.09
N THR A 86 -2.44 -22.03 28.49
CA THR A 86 -3.49 -21.25 29.17
C THR A 86 -4.83 -21.47 28.47
N LEU A 87 -5.88 -21.64 29.27
CA LEU A 87 -7.27 -21.56 28.83
C LEU A 87 -7.85 -20.19 29.20
N TYR A 88 -8.35 -19.44 28.22
CA TYR A 88 -9.11 -18.21 28.47
C TYR A 88 -10.62 -18.48 28.33
N ILE A 89 -11.40 -18.08 29.34
CA ILE A 89 -12.86 -18.06 29.24
C ILE A 89 -13.28 -16.65 28.82
N ALA A 90 -13.74 -16.49 27.59
CA ALA A 90 -14.24 -15.23 27.06
C ALA A 90 -15.76 -15.16 27.20
N THR A 91 -16.29 -14.07 27.76
CA THR A 91 -17.73 -13.94 28.05
C THR A 91 -18.29 -12.56 27.72
N THR A 92 -19.55 -12.52 27.29
CA THR A 92 -20.33 -11.28 27.13
C THR A 92 -20.84 -10.69 28.45
N SER A 93 -20.59 -11.35 29.58
CA SER A 93 -20.96 -10.83 30.90
C SER A 93 -20.10 -9.61 31.31
N PRO A 94 -20.65 -8.68 32.10
CA PRO A 94 -19.86 -7.63 32.75
C PRO A 94 -18.82 -8.19 33.72
N SER A 95 -17.78 -7.41 34.00
CA SER A 95 -16.72 -7.78 34.94
C SER A 95 -17.28 -8.08 36.35
N ASP A 96 -16.84 -9.20 36.93
CA ASP A 96 -17.20 -9.62 38.28
C ASP A 96 -15.92 -9.80 39.13
N VAL A 97 -15.80 -9.00 40.18
CA VAL A 97 -14.62 -9.00 41.07
C VAL A 97 -14.43 -10.34 41.78
N LYS A 98 -15.52 -11.02 42.16
CA LYS A 98 -15.44 -12.34 42.82
C LYS A 98 -14.93 -13.39 41.85
N LEU A 99 -15.44 -13.40 40.62
CA LEU A 99 -14.96 -14.33 39.59
C LEU A 99 -13.52 -14.04 39.17
N GLN A 100 -13.15 -12.77 39.03
CA GLN A 100 -11.75 -12.40 38.77
C GLN A 100 -10.83 -12.91 39.89
N GLN A 101 -11.22 -12.73 41.15
CA GLN A 101 -10.46 -13.25 42.28
C GLN A 101 -10.37 -14.78 42.26
N TYR A 102 -11.50 -15.46 42.05
CA TYR A 102 -11.57 -16.91 41.95
C TYR A 102 -10.63 -17.44 40.85
N VAL A 103 -10.74 -16.91 39.63
CA VAL A 103 -9.91 -17.33 38.49
C VAL A 103 -8.43 -17.08 38.75
N ARG A 104 -8.05 -15.94 39.35
CA ARG A 104 -6.65 -15.68 39.72
C ARG A 104 -6.08 -16.74 40.67
N ILE A 105 -6.81 -17.06 41.74
CA ILE A 105 -6.38 -18.06 42.73
C ILE A 105 -6.31 -19.45 42.10
N LEU A 106 -7.35 -19.84 41.36
CA LEU A 106 -7.43 -21.13 40.68
C LEU A 106 -6.30 -21.32 39.65
N SER A 107 -6.03 -20.28 38.87
CA SER A 107 -4.97 -20.28 37.85
C SER A 107 -3.59 -20.48 38.48
N MET A 108 -3.30 -19.79 39.59
CA MET A 108 -2.05 -19.97 40.34
C MET A 108 -1.91 -21.39 40.88
N ALA A 109 -2.97 -21.97 41.46
CA ALA A 109 -2.95 -23.34 41.97
C ALA A 109 -2.70 -24.36 40.86
N ARG A 110 -3.38 -24.23 39.71
CA ARG A 110 -3.18 -25.12 38.55
C ARG A 110 -1.77 -25.03 37.98
N ALA A 111 -1.21 -23.82 37.89
CA ALA A 111 0.16 -23.63 37.43
C ALA A 111 1.18 -24.32 38.36
N GLN A 112 0.96 -24.31 39.68
CA GLN A 112 1.80 -25.03 40.64
C GLN A 112 1.73 -26.55 40.48
N GLU A 113 0.59 -27.08 40.02
CA GLU A 113 0.41 -28.49 39.68
C GLU A 113 0.96 -28.87 38.29
N GLY A 114 1.58 -27.93 37.56
CA GLY A 114 2.07 -28.15 36.20
C GLY A 114 0.96 -28.27 35.14
N LYS A 115 -0.26 -27.84 35.46
CA LYS A 115 -1.40 -27.78 34.53
C LYS A 115 -1.45 -26.42 33.84
N PHE A 116 -2.26 -26.31 32.77
CA PHE A 116 -2.50 -25.04 32.11
C PHE A 116 -3.12 -24.00 33.07
N SER A 117 -2.71 -22.75 32.89
CA SER A 117 -3.26 -21.60 33.61
C SER A 117 -4.66 -21.23 33.10
N VAL A 118 -5.43 -20.49 33.89
CA VAL A 118 -6.78 -20.05 33.51
C VAL A 118 -6.86 -18.53 33.53
N GLY A 119 -7.47 -17.96 32.50
CA GLY A 119 -7.82 -16.54 32.41
C GLY A 119 -9.30 -16.35 32.15
N ILE A 120 -9.83 -15.17 32.50
CA ILE A 120 -11.21 -14.78 32.18
C ILE A 120 -11.18 -13.41 31.51
N LEU A 121 -11.95 -13.27 30.43
CA LEU A 121 -12.08 -12.06 29.64
C LEU A 121 -13.55 -11.67 29.61
N PHE A 122 -13.87 -10.56 30.25
CA PHE A 122 -15.23 -10.02 30.24
C PHE A 122 -15.47 -9.16 29.02
N TRP A 123 -16.73 -8.80 28.80
CA TRP A 123 -17.12 -8.05 27.63
C TRP A 123 -16.34 -6.75 27.44
N MET A 124 -16.12 -6.01 28.52
CA MET A 124 -15.36 -4.77 28.48
C MET A 124 -13.89 -4.98 28.13
N ASP A 125 -13.29 -6.10 28.55
CA ASP A 125 -11.90 -6.45 28.21
C ASP A 125 -11.78 -6.73 26.70
N ILE A 126 -12.72 -7.51 26.15
CA ILE A 126 -12.78 -7.87 24.73
C ILE A 126 -12.98 -6.62 23.87
N ILE A 127 -13.90 -5.74 24.27
CA ILE A 127 -14.15 -4.49 23.55
C ILE A 127 -12.96 -3.55 23.62
N GLN A 128 -12.31 -3.42 24.77
CA GLN A 128 -11.11 -2.58 24.91
C GLN A 128 -10.03 -3.00 23.90
N ASP A 129 -9.83 -4.30 23.71
CA ASP A 129 -8.89 -4.78 22.70
C ASP A 129 -9.38 -4.57 21.27
N LEU A 130 -10.66 -4.84 20.99
CA LEU A 130 -11.23 -4.64 19.66
C LEU A 130 -11.11 -3.18 19.20
N THR A 131 -11.31 -2.23 20.13
CA THR A 131 -11.22 -0.79 19.85
C THR A 131 -9.81 -0.27 19.55
N LYS A 132 -8.78 -1.11 19.67
CA LYS A 132 -7.40 -0.75 19.24
C LYS A 132 -7.28 -0.57 17.72
N ASP A 133 -8.22 -1.12 16.94
CA ASP A 133 -8.30 -0.93 15.49
C ASP A 133 -9.74 -0.60 15.08
N VAL A 134 -9.95 0.60 14.55
CA VAL A 134 -11.26 1.07 14.06
C VAL A 134 -11.82 0.17 12.94
N ASN A 135 -10.97 -0.46 12.14
CA ASN A 135 -11.40 -1.35 11.07
C ASN A 135 -11.93 -2.68 11.63
N ALA A 136 -11.33 -3.19 12.71
CA ALA A 136 -11.87 -4.34 13.42
C ALA A 136 -13.24 -4.04 14.04
N VAL A 137 -13.42 -2.85 14.65
CA VAL A 137 -14.73 -2.41 15.15
C VAL A 137 -15.74 -2.29 14.00
N ARG A 138 -15.37 -1.68 12.87
CA ARG A 138 -16.24 -1.54 11.69
C ARG A 138 -16.65 -2.89 11.10
N ARG A 139 -15.77 -3.90 11.13
CA ARG A 139 -16.06 -5.25 10.64
C ARG A 139 -17.20 -5.93 11.41
N HIS A 140 -17.20 -5.78 12.74
CA HIS A 140 -18.17 -6.44 13.61
C HIS A 140 -19.37 -5.57 13.96
N TYR A 141 -19.24 -4.25 13.90
CA TYR A 141 -20.28 -3.29 14.26
C TYR A 141 -20.50 -2.23 13.16
N PRO A 142 -20.76 -2.62 11.90
CA PRO A 142 -20.94 -1.67 10.80
C PRO A 142 -22.07 -0.67 11.06
N GLN A 143 -23.12 -1.08 11.76
CA GLN A 143 -24.28 -0.26 12.16
C GLN A 143 -23.93 0.92 13.09
N MET A 144 -22.76 0.88 13.75
CA MET A 144 -22.29 1.97 14.61
C MET A 144 -21.62 3.10 13.82
N PHE A 145 -21.39 2.90 12.53
CA PHE A 145 -20.84 3.89 11.62
C PHE A 145 -21.99 4.45 10.74
N PRO A 146 -21.98 5.74 10.41
CA PRO A 146 -23.04 6.33 9.59
C PRO A 146 -23.15 5.60 8.25
N ALA A 147 -24.39 5.40 7.77
CA ALA A 147 -24.71 4.69 6.51
C ALA A 147 -24.10 5.32 5.24
N SER A 148 -23.34 6.40 5.37
CA SER A 148 -22.52 7.01 4.34
C SER A 148 -21.09 6.47 4.39
N GLU A 149 -20.94 5.15 4.30
CA GLU A 149 -19.70 4.44 3.94
C GLU A 149 -20.05 2.97 3.72
N HIS A 150 -20.91 2.71 2.72
CA HIS A 150 -20.83 1.42 2.04
C HIS A 150 -19.42 1.32 1.45
N THR A 151 -18.50 0.63 2.14
CA THR A 151 -17.38 -0.01 1.44
C THR A 151 -18.00 -1.02 0.49
N GLN A 152 -18.36 -0.53 -0.71
CA GLN A 152 -18.01 -1.24 -1.93
C GLN A 152 -16.58 -1.78 -1.77
N PRO A 153 -16.21 -2.93 -2.38
CA PRO A 153 -14.80 -3.34 -2.44
C PRO A 153 -14.01 -2.08 -2.78
N VAL A 154 -12.99 -1.72 -1.98
CA VAL A 154 -12.21 -0.47 -2.15
C VAL A 154 -12.19 -0.19 -3.63
N VAL A 155 -12.98 0.79 -4.10
CA VAL A 155 -12.90 1.19 -5.48
C VAL A 155 -11.53 1.83 -5.48
N LEU A 156 -10.53 1.02 -5.83
CA LEU A 156 -9.21 1.53 -6.08
C LEU A 156 -9.49 2.60 -7.11
N ASP A 157 -9.34 3.86 -6.71
CA ASP A 157 -9.47 4.96 -7.63
C ASP A 157 -8.20 4.91 -8.49
N LEU A 158 -8.20 3.94 -9.41
CA LEU A 158 -7.07 3.64 -10.28
C LEU A 158 -6.76 4.85 -11.13
N ARG A 159 -7.80 5.62 -11.51
CA ARG A 159 -7.63 6.92 -12.17
C ARG A 159 -6.87 7.89 -11.28
N GLN A 160 -7.27 8.05 -10.01
CA GLN A 160 -6.56 8.95 -9.10
C GLN A 160 -5.11 8.49 -8.87
N ARG A 161 -4.86 7.18 -8.78
CA ARG A 161 -3.49 6.63 -8.71
C ARG A 161 -2.68 6.88 -9.97
N ASP A 162 -3.30 6.78 -11.14
CA ASP A 162 -2.67 7.11 -12.42
C ASP A 162 -2.34 8.59 -12.51
N ILE A 163 -3.25 9.46 -12.06
CA ILE A 163 -3.03 10.91 -11.98
C ILE A 163 -1.87 11.23 -11.03
N GLU A 164 -1.83 10.61 -9.84
CA GLU A 164 -0.77 10.82 -8.86
C GLU A 164 0.59 10.34 -9.37
N SER A 165 0.63 9.14 -9.96
CA SER A 165 1.85 8.59 -10.56
C SER A 165 2.34 9.47 -11.70
N LEU A 166 1.43 9.87 -12.60
CA LEU A 166 1.78 10.71 -13.74
C LEU A 166 2.20 12.12 -13.33
N ARG A 167 1.52 12.76 -12.36
CA ARG A 167 1.97 14.04 -11.80
C ARG A 167 3.35 13.91 -11.18
N GLY A 168 3.60 12.83 -10.42
CA GLY A 168 4.90 12.54 -9.83
C GLY A 168 6.03 12.47 -10.86
N LEU A 169 5.75 12.00 -12.08
CA LEU A 169 6.72 12.02 -13.20
C LEU A 169 6.82 13.43 -13.83
N LEU A 170 5.69 14.05 -14.17
CA LEU A 170 5.65 15.32 -14.89
C LEU A 170 6.18 16.50 -14.08
N GLU A 171 6.23 16.40 -12.74
CA GLU A 171 6.88 17.39 -11.89
C GLU A 171 8.41 17.46 -12.07
N TYR A 172 9.01 16.52 -12.80
CA TYR A 172 10.45 16.51 -13.14
C TYR A 172 10.73 16.78 -14.62
N ILE A 173 9.70 16.88 -15.46
CA ILE A 173 9.82 17.08 -16.91
C ILE A 173 9.14 18.40 -17.28
N ASP A 174 9.90 19.35 -17.83
CA ASP A 174 9.33 20.61 -18.32
C ASP A 174 8.68 20.42 -19.69
N VAL A 175 7.48 19.82 -19.68
CA VAL A 175 6.70 19.49 -20.87
C VAL A 175 6.46 20.71 -21.77
N GLU A 176 6.22 21.89 -21.21
CA GLU A 176 5.98 23.12 -21.99
C GLU A 176 7.20 23.55 -22.80
N SER A 177 8.41 23.31 -22.28
CA SER A 177 9.65 23.75 -22.93
C SER A 177 10.14 22.80 -24.02
N ILE A 178 9.68 21.54 -24.04
CA ILE A 178 10.17 20.50 -24.96
C ILE A 178 10.14 20.93 -26.43
N PRO A 179 9.02 21.44 -27.00
CA PRO A 179 8.99 21.84 -28.41
C PRO A 179 10.04 22.92 -28.75
N TYR A 180 10.31 23.82 -27.81
CA TYR A 180 11.31 24.88 -27.99
C TYR A 180 12.73 24.34 -27.85
N ALA A 181 12.95 23.39 -26.94
CA ALA A 181 14.25 22.76 -26.70
C ALA A 181 14.78 22.00 -27.93
N ILE A 182 13.87 21.55 -28.82
CA ILE A 182 14.19 20.77 -30.02
C ILE A 182 13.75 21.44 -31.32
N ASP A 183 13.38 22.73 -31.30
CA ASP A 183 12.86 23.45 -32.47
C ASP A 183 13.83 23.42 -33.67
N MET A 184 15.13 23.43 -33.38
CA MET A 184 16.21 23.38 -34.38
C MET A 184 16.86 22.00 -34.48
N ALA A 185 16.29 20.95 -33.88
CA ALA A 185 16.85 19.62 -33.90
C ALA A 185 16.79 19.01 -35.32
N PRO A 186 17.79 18.20 -35.73
CA PRO A 186 18.98 17.81 -34.98
C PRO A 186 20.16 18.77 -35.18
N LYS A 187 19.99 19.94 -35.80
CA LYS A 187 21.10 20.90 -35.99
C LYS A 187 21.59 21.47 -34.66
N SER A 188 20.67 21.86 -33.79
CA SER A 188 20.97 22.23 -32.40
C SER A 188 19.85 21.81 -31.47
N VAL A 189 20.22 21.41 -30.27
CA VAL A 189 19.32 20.91 -29.23
C VAL A 189 19.70 21.55 -27.90
N ASP A 190 18.72 21.87 -27.06
CA ASP A 190 19.03 22.29 -25.68
C ASP A 190 19.78 21.16 -24.95
N SER A 191 20.84 21.52 -24.23
CA SER A 191 21.65 20.53 -23.50
C SER A 191 20.84 19.73 -22.49
N ASP A 192 19.84 20.35 -21.89
CA ASP A 192 19.03 19.72 -20.84
C ASP A 192 18.19 18.59 -21.43
N PHE A 193 17.68 18.76 -22.65
CA PHE A 193 16.84 17.77 -23.33
C PHE A 193 17.55 16.40 -23.51
N LEU A 194 18.87 16.40 -23.77
CA LEU A 194 19.64 15.17 -23.92
C LEU A 194 20.24 14.66 -22.60
N CYS A 195 20.27 15.50 -21.56
CA CYS A 195 20.76 15.15 -20.23
C CYS A 195 19.64 14.71 -19.27
N GLU A 196 18.36 14.92 -19.61
CA GLU A 196 17.20 14.54 -18.81
C GLU A 196 17.00 13.02 -18.66
N SER A 197 17.79 12.19 -19.36
CA SER A 197 17.67 10.71 -19.30
C SER A 197 17.72 10.17 -17.88
N ASP A 198 18.53 10.76 -17.02
CA ASP A 198 18.80 10.19 -15.70
C ASP A 198 17.64 10.44 -14.73
N THR A 199 16.91 11.54 -14.95
CA THR A 199 15.79 11.98 -14.11
C THR A 199 14.56 11.09 -14.32
N PHE A 200 14.08 10.94 -15.57
CA PHE A 200 12.86 10.18 -15.81
C PHE A 200 13.09 8.66 -15.83
N ASN A 201 14.28 8.17 -16.17
CA ASN A 201 14.56 6.72 -16.12
C ASN A 201 14.54 6.19 -14.69
N SER A 202 15.03 6.96 -13.71
CA SER A 202 15.00 6.58 -12.30
C SER A 202 13.58 6.42 -11.78
N ILE A 203 12.65 7.28 -12.23
CA ILE A 203 11.23 7.21 -11.87
C ILE A 203 10.56 6.03 -12.59
N ARG A 204 10.83 5.86 -13.89
CA ARG A 204 10.27 4.75 -14.70
C ARG A 204 10.72 3.38 -14.21
N ALA A 205 11.97 3.24 -13.76
CA ALA A 205 12.50 1.99 -13.24
C ALA A 205 12.04 1.68 -11.81
N ASN A 206 11.36 2.62 -11.14
CA ASN A 206 10.88 2.43 -9.77
C ASN A 206 9.70 1.44 -9.76
N PRO A 207 9.77 0.32 -9.00
CA PRO A 207 8.67 -0.64 -8.91
C PRO A 207 7.34 -0.07 -8.41
N SER A 208 7.36 1.10 -7.76
CA SER A 208 6.16 1.80 -7.28
C SER A 208 5.51 2.70 -8.34
N PHE A 209 6.17 2.96 -9.47
CA PHE A 209 5.58 3.71 -10.58
C PHE A 209 4.79 2.75 -11.46
N TYR A 210 3.46 2.90 -11.49
CA TYR A 210 2.57 2.06 -12.27
C TYR A 210 1.38 2.86 -12.79
N ILE A 211 1.03 2.66 -14.06
CA ILE A 211 -0.16 3.25 -14.70
C ILE A 211 -1.13 2.12 -15.05
N HIS A 212 -2.33 2.19 -14.50
CA HIS A 212 -3.42 1.23 -14.63
C HIS A 212 -4.21 1.38 -15.93
N ASP A 213 -4.44 2.61 -16.41
CA ASP A 213 -5.01 2.84 -17.73
C ASP A 213 -4.04 2.40 -18.83
N GLU A 214 -4.41 1.34 -19.55
CA GLU A 214 -3.58 0.73 -20.60
C GLU A 214 -3.27 1.70 -21.76
N VAL A 215 -4.23 2.56 -22.12
CA VAL A 215 -4.06 3.51 -23.23
C VAL A 215 -3.13 4.65 -22.80
N LEU A 216 -3.30 5.15 -21.57
CA LEU A 216 -2.42 6.14 -20.98
C LEU A 216 -1.00 5.59 -20.88
N SER A 217 -0.87 4.36 -20.35
CA SER A 217 0.42 3.68 -20.21
C SER A 217 1.11 3.53 -21.56
N LEU A 218 0.40 3.06 -22.59
CA LEU A 218 0.97 2.90 -23.94
C LEU A 218 1.48 4.22 -24.51
N LYS A 219 0.68 5.30 -24.42
CA LYS A 219 1.06 6.62 -24.95
C LYS A 219 2.26 7.22 -24.20
N LEU A 220 2.25 7.13 -22.86
CA LEU A 220 3.35 7.60 -22.02
C LEU A 220 4.65 6.87 -22.35
N HIS A 221 4.63 5.54 -22.35
CA HIS A 221 5.83 4.75 -22.62
C HIS A 221 6.32 4.93 -24.06
N SER A 222 5.43 5.02 -25.05
CA SER A 222 5.81 5.32 -26.44
C SER A 222 6.56 6.65 -26.55
N TRP A 223 6.11 7.68 -25.82
CA TRP A 223 6.78 8.97 -25.79
C TRP A 223 8.16 8.89 -25.12
N LEU A 224 8.24 8.32 -23.91
CA LEU A 224 9.49 8.22 -23.17
C LEU A 224 10.52 7.31 -23.85
N ASP A 225 10.10 6.20 -24.45
CA ASP A 225 10.99 5.29 -25.17
C ASP A 225 11.54 5.94 -26.43
N LYS A 226 10.72 6.72 -27.16
CA LYS A 226 11.20 7.49 -28.32
C LYS A 226 12.19 8.58 -27.89
N TRP A 227 11.97 9.23 -26.74
CA TRP A 227 12.95 10.16 -26.18
C TRP A 227 14.26 9.44 -25.87
N TYR A 228 14.20 8.29 -25.21
CA TYR A 228 15.37 7.50 -24.86
C TYR A 228 16.16 7.03 -26.10
N GLU A 229 15.47 6.67 -27.19
CA GLU A 229 16.08 6.33 -28.47
C GLU A 229 16.87 7.51 -29.05
N ILE A 230 16.32 8.73 -29.01
CA ILE A 230 17.03 9.96 -29.41
C ILE A 230 18.28 10.15 -28.55
N ILE A 231 18.19 10.01 -27.23
CA ILE A 231 19.33 10.19 -26.32
C ILE A 231 20.43 9.17 -26.64
N CYS A 232 20.08 7.89 -26.79
CA CYS A 232 21.05 6.85 -27.13
C CYS A 232 21.73 7.09 -28.48
N THR A 233 20.99 7.62 -29.45
CA THR A 233 21.48 7.87 -30.82
C THR A 233 22.33 9.14 -30.88
N GLY A 234 21.94 10.20 -30.15
CA GLY A 234 22.47 11.54 -30.31
C GLY A 234 23.44 12.02 -29.23
N ARG A 235 23.37 11.52 -27.98
CA ARG A 235 24.02 12.18 -26.82
C ARG A 235 25.50 12.49 -26.99
N PHE A 236 26.26 11.64 -27.67
CA PHE A 236 27.72 11.77 -27.78
C PHE A 236 28.21 12.40 -29.09
N ILE A 237 27.31 12.79 -30.02
CA ILE A 237 27.70 13.36 -31.32
C ILE A 237 27.76 14.89 -31.33
N TYR A 238 27.08 15.54 -30.38
CA TYR A 238 26.97 16.99 -30.34
C TYR A 238 28.14 17.65 -29.62
N ASP A 239 28.53 18.82 -30.10
CA ASP A 239 29.48 19.70 -29.42
C ASP A 239 28.73 20.63 -28.44
N TYR A 240 29.19 20.72 -27.19
CA TYR A 240 28.59 21.59 -26.18
C TYR A 240 29.07 23.04 -26.29
N HIS A 241 28.13 23.96 -26.44
CA HIS A 241 28.35 25.40 -26.48
C HIS A 241 27.88 26.05 -25.17
N GLY A 242 28.78 26.12 -24.19
CA GLY A 242 28.47 26.54 -22.82
C GLY A 242 27.87 27.93 -22.66
N ASN A 243 28.12 28.86 -23.58
CA ASN A 243 27.55 30.21 -23.51
C ASN A 243 26.03 30.24 -23.81
N THR A 244 25.52 29.26 -24.53
CA THR A 244 24.11 29.20 -24.96
C THR A 244 23.36 28.01 -24.39
N ASN A 245 24.04 27.13 -23.64
CA ASN A 245 23.53 25.83 -23.18
C ASN A 245 23.00 24.94 -24.33
N LEU A 246 23.58 25.10 -25.53
CA LEU A 246 23.16 24.35 -26.72
C LEU A 246 24.17 23.26 -27.06
N LEU A 247 23.66 22.14 -27.53
CA LEU A 247 24.39 21.06 -28.17
C LEU A 247 24.23 21.23 -29.69
N ILE A 248 25.35 21.39 -30.41
CA ILE A 248 25.35 21.67 -31.86
C ILE A 248 25.92 20.47 -32.61
N PHE A 249 25.21 20.01 -33.64
CA PHE A 249 25.70 18.90 -34.47
C PHE A 249 26.87 19.38 -35.33
N PRO A 250 27.99 18.64 -35.41
CA PRO A 250 29.19 19.08 -36.11
C PRO A 250 28.95 19.17 -37.62
N MET A 251 28.68 20.38 -38.11
CA MET A 251 28.43 20.69 -39.53
C MET A 251 29.28 21.89 -39.99
N PRO A 252 30.61 21.73 -40.16
CA PRO A 252 31.45 22.83 -40.65
C PRO A 252 30.97 23.27 -42.04
N MET A 253 30.68 24.57 -42.20
CA MET A 253 30.15 25.15 -43.44
C MET A 253 28.86 24.47 -43.95
N ASP A 254 27.98 24.06 -43.02
CA ASP A 254 26.74 23.33 -43.30
C ASP A 254 26.95 22.01 -44.10
N CYS A 255 28.16 21.43 -44.01
CA CYS A 255 28.53 20.16 -44.65
C CYS A 255 28.81 19.07 -43.59
N PHE A 256 28.54 17.81 -43.95
CA PHE A 256 28.93 16.65 -43.12
C PHE A 256 30.38 16.25 -43.40
N ARG A 257 31.12 15.82 -42.37
CA ARG A 257 32.54 15.47 -42.52
C ARG A 257 32.72 14.12 -43.22
N ASN A 258 31.75 13.22 -43.05
CA ASN A 258 31.75 11.89 -43.63
C ASN A 258 30.31 11.38 -43.85
N GLN A 259 30.17 10.23 -44.54
CA GLN A 259 28.87 9.64 -44.86
C GLN A 259 28.15 9.08 -43.62
N GLU A 260 28.89 8.66 -42.60
CA GLU A 260 28.31 8.14 -41.34
C GLU A 260 27.55 9.24 -40.60
N GLU A 261 28.14 10.43 -40.48
CA GLU A 261 27.50 11.62 -39.90
C GLU A 261 26.28 12.07 -40.70
N ASN A 262 26.35 12.04 -42.03
CA ASN A 262 25.20 12.36 -42.89
C ASN A 262 24.05 11.36 -42.68
N ASN A 263 24.35 10.06 -42.59
CA ASN A 263 23.35 9.04 -42.32
C ASN A 263 22.74 9.18 -40.92
N LEU A 264 23.58 9.44 -39.91
CA LEU A 264 23.16 9.67 -38.53
C LEU A 264 22.28 10.92 -38.41
N TYR A 265 22.65 12.02 -39.08
CA TYR A 265 21.84 13.23 -39.11
C TYR A 265 20.46 12.96 -39.71
N LYS A 266 20.39 12.25 -40.84
CA LYS A 266 19.11 11.85 -41.46
C LYS A 266 18.28 10.96 -40.54
N GLN A 267 18.89 10.03 -39.82
CA GLN A 267 18.21 9.20 -38.83
C GLN A 267 17.64 10.04 -37.70
N LEU A 268 18.43 10.98 -37.15
CA LEU A 268 17.97 11.88 -36.09
C LEU A 268 16.81 12.76 -36.55
N VAL A 269 16.82 13.28 -37.79
CA VAL A 269 15.68 14.03 -38.35
C VAL A 269 14.39 13.22 -38.24
N VAL A 270 14.41 11.95 -38.62
CA VAL A 270 13.24 11.07 -38.53
C VAL A 270 12.84 10.86 -37.07
N LEU A 271 13.80 10.57 -36.18
CA LEU A 271 13.52 10.34 -34.76
C LEU A 271 12.88 11.55 -34.08
N TYR A 272 13.37 12.77 -34.32
CA TYR A 272 12.79 13.99 -33.75
C TYR A 272 11.37 14.27 -34.28
N GLN A 273 11.11 13.99 -35.57
CA GLN A 273 9.77 14.13 -36.15
C GLN A 273 8.77 13.13 -35.54
N GLU A 274 9.17 11.86 -35.40
CA GLU A 274 8.38 10.84 -34.72
C GLU A 274 8.13 11.19 -33.25
N PHE A 275 9.16 11.66 -32.54
CA PHE A 275 9.06 12.12 -31.16
C PHE A 275 8.01 13.22 -30.99
N LEU A 276 8.06 14.28 -31.81
CA LEU A 276 7.07 15.36 -31.74
C LEU A 276 5.65 14.86 -32.03
N THR A 277 5.50 13.94 -32.98
CA THR A 277 4.20 13.34 -33.29
C THR A 277 3.62 12.59 -32.09
N ILE A 278 4.44 11.75 -31.44
CA ILE A 278 4.04 10.97 -30.26
C ILE A 278 3.81 11.90 -29.05
N PHE A 279 4.65 12.93 -28.88
CA PHE A 279 4.52 13.93 -27.82
C PHE A 279 3.19 14.70 -27.92
N TYR A 280 2.82 15.16 -29.11
CA TYR A 280 1.55 15.86 -29.31
C TYR A 280 0.34 14.94 -29.15
N ASP A 281 0.44 13.68 -29.58
CA ASP A 281 -0.59 12.68 -29.33
C ASP A 281 -0.78 12.44 -27.82
N PHE A 282 0.31 12.28 -27.06
CA PHE A 282 0.27 12.14 -25.60
C PHE A 282 -0.34 13.38 -24.92
N THR A 283 0.19 14.57 -25.19
CA THR A 283 -0.29 15.81 -24.55
C THR A 283 -1.74 16.13 -24.90
N SER A 284 -2.16 15.89 -26.15
CA SER A 284 -3.57 16.02 -26.56
C SER A 284 -4.46 15.00 -25.83
N PHE A 285 -4.00 13.75 -25.68
CA PHE A 285 -4.73 12.73 -24.94
C PHE A 285 -4.92 13.11 -23.47
N ILE A 286 -3.87 13.61 -22.80
CA ILE A 286 -3.98 14.11 -21.42
C ILE A 286 -4.98 15.25 -21.32
N ASN A 287 -4.87 16.26 -22.18
CA ASN A 287 -5.80 17.41 -22.14
C ASN A 287 -7.28 16.99 -22.34
N GLN A 288 -7.55 15.93 -23.10
CA GLN A 288 -8.90 15.44 -23.36
C GLN A 288 -9.43 14.46 -22.29
N LYS A 289 -8.57 13.59 -21.76
CA LYS A 289 -8.95 12.45 -20.92
C LYS A 289 -8.55 12.60 -19.46
N TYR A 290 -7.64 13.51 -19.15
CA TYR A 290 -7.08 13.77 -17.83
C TYR A 290 -6.99 15.29 -17.56
N PRO A 291 -8.12 16.03 -17.61
CA PRO A 291 -8.13 17.48 -17.38
C PRO A 291 -7.63 17.91 -16.00
N GLU A 292 -7.53 16.97 -15.05
CA GLU A 292 -6.94 17.16 -13.72
C GLU A 292 -5.43 17.42 -13.79
N ILE A 293 -4.77 17.04 -14.89
CA ILE A 293 -3.33 17.24 -15.09
C ILE A 293 -3.11 18.56 -15.83
N ASN A 294 -2.53 19.52 -15.12
CA ASN A 294 -2.17 20.81 -15.67
C ASN A 294 -0.68 20.85 -16.04
N PHE A 295 -0.37 20.83 -17.34
CA PHE A 295 1.01 20.88 -17.83
C PHE A 295 1.75 22.16 -17.42
N LYS A 296 1.05 23.30 -17.28
CA LYS A 296 1.67 24.55 -16.84
C LYS A 296 2.11 24.49 -15.38
N GLU A 297 1.31 23.86 -14.52
CA GLU A 297 1.65 23.67 -13.10
C GLU A 297 2.83 22.70 -12.94
N THR A 298 2.75 21.54 -13.56
CA THR A 298 3.80 20.50 -13.49
C THR A 298 5.12 20.99 -14.09
N SER A 299 5.08 21.67 -15.24
CA SER A 299 6.25 22.30 -15.87
C SER A 299 6.86 23.42 -15.01
N ALA A 300 6.05 24.21 -14.31
CA ALA A 300 6.56 25.21 -13.37
C ALA A 300 7.34 24.56 -12.21
N LYS A 301 6.87 23.42 -11.69
CA LYS A 301 7.59 22.66 -10.66
C LYS A 301 8.86 22.02 -11.21
N ALA A 302 8.83 21.46 -12.41
CA ALA A 302 10.00 20.90 -13.08
C ALA A 302 11.11 21.95 -13.24
N ARG A 303 10.77 23.17 -13.70
CA ARG A 303 11.71 24.29 -13.77
C ARG A 303 12.29 24.67 -12.41
N GLN A 304 11.48 24.69 -11.34
CA GLN A 304 11.95 24.96 -9.98
C GLN A 304 12.93 23.88 -9.49
N TRP A 305 12.61 22.60 -9.73
CA TRP A 305 13.49 21.49 -9.38
C TRP A 305 14.82 21.59 -10.12
N ASN A 306 14.77 21.80 -11.44
CA ASN A 306 15.96 21.95 -12.29
C ASN A 306 16.85 23.11 -11.82
N ALA A 307 16.26 24.25 -11.45
CA ALA A 307 17.00 25.39 -10.91
C ALA A 307 17.67 25.10 -9.56
N GLN A 308 16.99 24.36 -8.67
CA GLN A 308 17.55 23.99 -7.35
C GLN A 308 18.65 22.95 -7.45
N PHE A 309 18.55 22.00 -8.39
CA PHE A 309 19.58 21.00 -8.63
C PHE A 309 20.85 21.64 -9.21
N ARG A 310 20.70 22.52 -10.20
CA ARG A 310 21.83 23.26 -10.79
C ARG A 310 22.54 24.19 -9.81
N ALA A 311 21.83 24.72 -8.82
CA ALA A 311 22.44 25.54 -7.75
C ALA A 311 23.30 24.72 -6.76
N ARG A 312 23.25 23.39 -6.79
CA ARG A 312 24.05 22.49 -5.94
C ARG A 312 25.30 21.92 -6.64
N GLU A 313 25.38 22.08 -7.96
CA GLU A 313 26.51 21.62 -8.78
C GLU A 313 27.51 22.75 -9.12
N ILE A 314 27.26 23.98 -8.68
CA ILE A 314 28.16 25.14 -8.73
C ILE A 314 28.72 25.40 -7.33
#